data_AF-A0A8H5KD89-F1
#
_entry.id   AF-A0A8H5KD89-F1
#
_cell.length_a   1.000
_cell.length_b   1.000
_cell.length_c   1.000
_cell.angle_alpha   90.00
_cell.angle_beta   90.00
_cell.angle_gamma   90.00
#
_symmetry.space_group_name_H-M   'P 1'
#
loop_
_entity.id
_entity.type
_entity.pdbx_description
1 polymer ?
#
loop_
_entity_poly.entity_id
_entity_poly.type
_entity_poly.pdbx_seq_one_letter_code
_entity_poly.pdbx_strand_id
1 'polypeptide(L)'
;MNASSSENEESLVAHSVEDIHPFEPLALAVFYSAINSLSAEDVMLQFSIEKETLLSQFQHGVHAGLQRENFLTTPSIEVLQAFVLLLTCQSREDDMAKTWALLGLAHKMALSQGLHREPSLFTSTGMDVVQVEIRRRLWHQICHLDYRSAESMGQEPTISDEDFTTFLPRNVSDENLVEGALEGISSAPGFTDMTVHLIRLHGHHCFRRIVRGTYKLERTTKSQEAKNNDNTNPVSKLRSLFEEVKGMVNEIVNHFQTHYLQYCSPHVPEQRMTIGLATVVEWRCWSIFWLRTPKQYR
;
A
#
# COMPACT_ATOMS: atom_id res chain seq x y z
N MET A 1 -2.38 1.80 -55.39
CA MET A 1 -1.48 1.22 -54.38
C MET A 1 -1.41 2.04 -53.07
N ASN A 2 -2.36 2.95 -52.79
CA ASN A 2 -2.35 3.81 -51.57
C ASN A 2 -3.49 3.52 -50.57
N ALA A 3 -4.27 2.45 -50.75
CA ALA A 3 -5.39 2.14 -49.86
C ALA A 3 -4.98 1.33 -48.62
N SER A 4 -3.89 0.54 -48.69
CA SER A 4 -3.44 -0.31 -47.58
C SER A 4 -2.65 0.45 -46.49
N SER A 5 -2.20 1.66 -46.78
CA SER A 5 -1.47 2.51 -45.83
C SER A 5 -2.41 3.32 -44.93
N SER A 6 -3.59 3.73 -45.42
CA SER A 6 -4.56 4.50 -44.61
C SER A 6 -5.35 3.61 -43.65
N GLU A 7 -5.67 2.36 -44.03
CA GLU A 7 -6.37 1.41 -43.15
C GLU A 7 -5.50 0.98 -41.95
N ASN A 8 -4.18 0.90 -42.13
CA ASN A 8 -3.24 0.63 -41.03
C ASN A 8 -3.08 1.82 -40.09
N GLU A 9 -3.09 3.06 -40.59
CA GLU A 9 -3.05 4.26 -39.74
C GLU A 9 -4.37 4.45 -38.97
N GLU A 10 -5.53 4.24 -39.59
CA GLU A 10 -6.83 4.30 -38.88
C GLU A 10 -6.97 3.19 -37.83
N SER A 11 -6.45 1.99 -38.08
CA SER A 11 -6.41 0.90 -37.10
C SER A 11 -5.48 1.19 -35.92
N LEU A 12 -4.31 1.79 -36.18
CA LEU A 12 -3.36 2.20 -35.13
C LEU A 12 -3.91 3.37 -34.30
N VAL A 13 -4.58 4.34 -34.94
CA VAL A 13 -5.23 5.46 -34.26
C VAL A 13 -6.45 4.98 -33.46
N ALA A 14 -7.27 4.07 -34.00
CA ALA A 14 -8.42 3.51 -33.28
C ALA A 14 -7.99 2.69 -32.05
N HIS A 15 -6.94 1.87 -32.16
CA HIS A 15 -6.36 1.19 -30.99
C HIS A 15 -5.77 2.18 -29.97
N SER A 16 -5.07 3.22 -30.43
CA SER A 16 -4.55 4.25 -29.51
C SER A 16 -5.65 5.05 -28.81
N VAL A 17 -6.84 5.19 -29.41
CA VAL A 17 -7.98 5.90 -28.82
C VAL A 17 -8.75 5.01 -27.85
N GLU A 18 -8.87 3.71 -28.12
CA GLU A 18 -9.45 2.74 -27.19
C GLU A 18 -8.60 2.57 -25.91
N ASP A 19 -7.27 2.62 -26.02
CA ASP A 19 -6.34 2.53 -24.88
C ASP A 19 -6.28 3.78 -23.98
N ILE A 20 -6.82 4.93 -24.43
CA ILE A 20 -6.83 6.18 -23.63
C ILE A 20 -7.91 6.14 -22.54
N HIS A 21 -8.99 5.39 -22.74
CA HIS A 21 -10.15 5.42 -21.85
C HIS A 21 -9.90 4.93 -20.42
N PRO A 22 -9.17 3.81 -20.19
CA PRO A 22 -8.86 3.33 -18.83
C PRO A 22 -7.76 4.15 -18.14
N PHE A 23 -6.92 4.84 -18.92
CA PHE A 23 -5.81 5.64 -18.41
C PHE A 23 -6.25 7.04 -17.95
N GLU A 24 -7.29 7.63 -18.55
CA GLU A 24 -7.78 8.95 -18.18
C GLU A 24 -8.13 9.08 -16.67
N PRO A 25 -8.88 8.15 -16.03
CA PRO A 25 -9.12 8.19 -14.59
C PRO A 25 -7.82 8.18 -13.76
N LEU A 26 -6.81 7.42 -14.21
CA LEU A 26 -5.52 7.33 -13.55
C LEU A 26 -4.75 8.65 -13.64
N ALA A 27 -4.67 9.24 -14.83
CA ALA A 27 -4.00 10.53 -15.04
C ALA A 27 -4.64 11.63 -14.17
N LEU A 28 -5.98 11.70 -14.12
CA LEU A 28 -6.71 12.63 -13.27
C LEU A 28 -6.46 12.38 -11.78
N ALA A 29 -6.34 11.12 -11.36
CA ALA A 29 -6.02 10.77 -9.97
C ALA A 29 -4.58 11.15 -9.61
N VAL A 30 -3.64 11.02 -10.54
CA VAL A 30 -2.26 11.50 -10.38
C VAL A 30 -2.25 13.03 -10.22
N PHE A 31 -2.95 13.78 -11.07
CA PHE A 31 -3.06 15.24 -10.92
C PHE A 31 -3.71 15.64 -9.60
N TYR A 32 -4.81 14.98 -9.21
CA TYR A 32 -5.44 15.19 -7.91
C TYR A 32 -4.45 14.99 -6.76
N SER A 33 -3.66 13.90 -6.80
CA SER A 33 -2.67 13.59 -5.76
C SER A 33 -1.56 14.63 -5.70
N ALA A 34 -1.07 15.11 -6.86
CA ALA A 34 -0.04 16.13 -6.93
C ALA A 34 -0.52 17.45 -6.32
N ILE A 35 -1.73 17.92 -6.68
CA ILE A 35 -2.31 19.13 -6.10
C ILE A 35 -2.56 18.95 -4.59
N ASN A 36 -2.99 17.77 -4.14
CA ASN A 36 -3.21 17.50 -2.72
C ASN A 36 -1.92 17.62 -1.90
N SER A 37 -0.77 17.25 -2.47
CA SER A 37 0.54 17.31 -1.83
C SER A 37 1.21 18.69 -1.81
N LEU A 38 0.80 19.63 -2.66
CA LEU A 38 1.33 21.00 -2.69
C LEU A 38 0.73 21.89 -1.60
N SER A 39 1.42 22.94 -1.18
CA SER A 39 0.81 23.95 -0.30
C SER A 39 -0.22 24.79 -1.06
N ALA A 40 -1.17 25.43 -0.36
CA ALA A 40 -2.14 26.32 -1.02
C ALA A 40 -1.45 27.53 -1.70
N GLU A 41 -0.33 27.98 -1.14
CA GLU A 41 0.51 29.05 -1.70
C GLU A 41 1.15 28.61 -3.01
N ASP A 42 1.80 27.44 -3.05
CA ASP A 42 2.44 26.93 -4.26
C ASP A 42 1.44 26.71 -5.40
N VAL A 43 0.24 26.19 -5.08
CA VAL A 43 -0.83 26.00 -6.07
C VAL A 43 -1.28 27.35 -6.62
N MET A 44 -1.49 28.35 -5.75
CA MET A 44 -1.88 29.69 -6.19
C MET A 44 -0.79 30.35 -7.04
N LEU A 45 0.48 30.22 -6.64
CA LEU A 45 1.62 30.77 -7.37
C LEU A 45 1.79 30.14 -8.77
N GLN A 46 1.62 28.82 -8.87
CA GLN A 46 1.88 28.09 -10.11
C GLN A 46 0.68 28.06 -11.07
N PHE A 47 -0.54 27.97 -10.55
CA PHE A 47 -1.75 27.79 -11.37
C PHE A 47 -2.70 28.99 -11.34
N SER A 48 -2.49 29.97 -10.44
CA SER A 48 -3.40 31.12 -10.25
C SER A 48 -4.86 30.73 -9.95
N ILE A 49 -5.05 29.57 -9.32
CA ILE A 49 -6.35 29.00 -8.95
C ILE A 49 -6.27 28.57 -7.49
N GLU A 50 -7.37 28.72 -6.75
CA GLU A 50 -7.47 28.21 -5.38
C GLU A 50 -7.32 26.69 -5.34
N LYS A 51 -6.51 26.19 -4.41
CA LYS A 51 -6.25 24.75 -4.25
C LYS A 51 -7.53 23.92 -4.16
N GLU A 52 -8.52 24.38 -3.40
CA GLU A 52 -9.78 23.66 -3.21
C GLU A 52 -10.60 23.57 -4.50
N THR A 53 -10.59 24.61 -5.33
CA THR A 53 -11.25 24.56 -6.65
C THR A 53 -10.62 23.50 -7.53
N LEU A 54 -9.28 23.46 -7.58
CA LEU A 54 -8.55 22.54 -8.44
C LEU A 54 -8.65 21.08 -7.95
N LEU A 55 -8.62 20.86 -6.63
CA LEU A 55 -8.91 19.56 -6.02
C LEU A 55 -10.32 19.07 -6.36
N SER A 56 -11.32 19.93 -6.20
CA SER A 56 -12.71 19.61 -6.52
C SER A 56 -12.86 19.25 -8.00
N GLN A 57 -12.23 20.00 -8.91
CA GLN A 57 -12.27 19.73 -10.34
C GLN A 57 -11.67 18.36 -10.70
N PHE A 58 -10.45 18.08 -10.25
CA PHE A 58 -9.80 16.79 -10.54
C PHE A 58 -10.53 15.63 -9.87
N GLN A 59 -11.02 15.80 -8.64
CA GLN A 59 -11.83 14.78 -7.96
C GLN A 59 -13.09 14.43 -8.76
N HIS A 60 -13.84 15.43 -9.24
CA HIS A 60 -15.01 15.19 -10.10
C HIS A 60 -14.62 14.44 -11.38
N GLY A 61 -13.49 14.82 -12.00
CA GLY A 61 -12.96 14.13 -13.18
C GLY A 61 -12.65 12.65 -12.90
N VAL A 62 -11.97 12.35 -11.79
CA VAL A 62 -11.69 10.95 -11.38
C VAL A 62 -12.99 10.17 -11.20
N HIS A 63 -13.98 10.73 -10.49
CA HIS A 63 -15.27 10.06 -10.29
C HIS A 63 -16.01 9.79 -11.60
N ALA A 64 -16.06 10.78 -12.51
CA ALA A 64 -16.70 10.61 -13.82
C ALA A 64 -15.98 9.55 -14.67
N GLY A 65 -14.64 9.57 -14.67
CA GLY A 65 -13.82 8.58 -15.35
C GLY A 65 -14.06 7.16 -14.82
N LEU A 66 -13.99 6.97 -13.49
CA LEU A 66 -14.27 5.67 -12.86
C LEU A 66 -15.68 5.14 -13.19
N GLN A 67 -16.69 6.02 -13.20
CA GLN A 67 -18.05 5.65 -13.55
C GLN A 67 -18.16 5.20 -15.02
N ARG A 68 -17.53 5.94 -15.94
CA ARG A 68 -17.53 5.62 -17.37
C ARG A 68 -16.92 4.25 -17.65
N GLU A 69 -15.83 3.90 -16.96
CA GLU A 69 -15.14 2.61 -17.10
C GLU A 69 -15.82 1.46 -16.35
N ASN A 70 -17.01 1.66 -15.75
CA ASN A 70 -17.69 0.66 -14.92
C ASN A 70 -16.73 0.04 -13.88
N PHE A 71 -16.04 0.90 -13.11
CA PHE A 71 -14.88 0.51 -12.29
C PHE A 71 -15.11 -0.71 -11.38
N LEU A 72 -16.35 -0.96 -10.94
CA LEU A 72 -16.71 -2.10 -10.09
C LEU A 72 -16.44 -3.47 -10.74
N THR A 73 -16.48 -3.55 -12.07
CA THR A 73 -16.41 -4.81 -12.82
C THR A 73 -15.27 -4.85 -13.82
N THR A 74 -14.62 -3.72 -14.09
CA THR A 74 -13.53 -3.67 -15.07
C THR A 74 -12.27 -4.39 -14.58
N PRO A 75 -11.62 -5.19 -15.45
CA PRO A 75 -10.35 -5.82 -15.13
C PRO A 75 -9.12 -4.92 -15.37
N SER A 76 -9.31 -3.62 -15.67
CA SER A 76 -8.18 -2.67 -15.84
C SER A 76 -7.49 -2.37 -14.52
N ILE A 77 -6.16 -2.45 -14.53
CA ILE A 77 -5.31 -2.14 -13.38
C ILE A 77 -5.23 -0.63 -13.17
N GLU A 78 -5.24 0.15 -14.25
CA GLU A 78 -5.19 1.62 -14.26
C GLU A 78 -6.41 2.20 -13.52
N VAL A 79 -7.59 1.63 -13.79
CA VAL A 79 -8.83 2.02 -13.09
C VAL A 79 -8.75 1.70 -11.59
N LEU A 80 -8.18 0.56 -11.22
CA LEU A 80 -7.95 0.22 -9.80
C LEU A 80 -6.90 1.15 -9.16
N GLN A 81 -5.82 1.48 -9.87
CA GLN A 81 -4.81 2.44 -9.42
C GLN A 81 -5.43 3.82 -9.18
N ALA A 82 -6.26 4.30 -10.10
CA ALA A 82 -6.97 5.58 -9.97
C ALA A 82 -7.84 5.61 -8.70
N PHE A 83 -8.59 4.53 -8.47
CA PHE A 83 -9.45 4.42 -7.29
C PHE A 83 -8.62 4.37 -5.99
N VAL A 84 -7.53 3.60 -5.95
CA VAL A 84 -6.66 3.50 -4.76
C VAL A 84 -5.92 4.82 -4.48
N LEU A 85 -5.49 5.55 -5.51
CA LEU A 85 -4.88 6.88 -5.35
C LEU A 85 -5.87 7.89 -4.75
N LEU A 86 -7.12 7.88 -5.23
CA LEU A 86 -8.19 8.71 -4.67
C LEU A 86 -8.40 8.41 -3.17
N LEU A 87 -8.53 7.12 -2.81
CA LEU A 87 -8.67 6.70 -1.41
C LEU A 87 -7.46 7.09 -0.55
N THR A 88 -6.25 6.97 -1.10
CA THR A 88 -5.01 7.36 -0.40
C THR A 88 -5.03 8.84 -0.02
N CYS A 89 -5.44 9.70 -0.95
CA CYS A 89 -5.50 11.15 -0.73
C CYS A 89 -6.66 11.57 0.20
N GLN A 90 -7.76 10.83 0.19
CA GLN A 90 -8.96 11.10 0.99
C GLN A 90 -8.94 10.49 2.39
N SER A 91 -7.95 9.65 2.72
CA SER A 91 -7.75 9.03 4.04
C SER A 91 -7.31 10.05 5.12
N ARG A 92 -8.09 11.12 5.31
CA ARG A 92 -8.00 12.07 6.42
C ARG A 92 -8.73 11.49 7.63
N GLU A 93 -8.25 11.78 8.83
CA GLU A 93 -8.73 11.16 10.08
C GLU A 93 -10.24 11.31 10.30
N ASP A 94 -10.85 12.39 9.80
CA ASP A 94 -12.25 12.73 10.04
C ASP A 94 -13.29 11.98 9.16
N ASP A 95 -12.90 11.32 8.06
CA ASP A 95 -13.81 10.58 7.16
C ASP A 95 -13.36 9.12 6.90
N MET A 96 -12.73 8.52 7.91
CA MET A 96 -12.15 7.18 7.79
C MET A 96 -13.20 6.08 7.61
N ALA A 97 -14.43 6.25 8.10
CA ALA A 97 -15.50 5.25 7.96
C ALA A 97 -15.93 5.06 6.50
N LYS A 98 -16.16 6.16 5.76
CA LYS A 98 -16.49 6.10 4.33
C LYS A 98 -15.33 5.54 3.52
N THR A 99 -14.13 6.02 3.80
CA THR A 99 -12.90 5.56 3.15
C THR A 99 -12.69 4.05 3.36
N TRP A 100 -12.96 3.54 4.56
CA TRP A 100 -12.84 2.11 4.87
C TRP A 100 -13.84 1.25 4.11
N ALA A 101 -15.09 1.70 3.98
CA ALA A 101 -16.10 0.99 3.17
C ALA A 101 -15.69 0.92 1.69
N LEU A 102 -15.22 2.04 1.12
CA LEU A 102 -14.72 2.10 -0.26
C LEU A 102 -13.45 1.28 -0.45
N LEU A 103 -12.59 1.21 0.55
CA LEU A 103 -11.41 0.35 0.53
C LEU A 103 -11.81 -1.14 0.52
N GLY A 104 -12.87 -1.52 1.23
CA GLY A 104 -13.44 -2.88 1.13
C GLY A 104 -13.81 -3.25 -0.31
N LEU A 105 -14.35 -2.30 -1.06
CA LEU A 105 -14.62 -2.46 -2.49
C LEU A 105 -13.32 -2.57 -3.31
N ALA A 106 -12.34 -1.69 -3.08
CA ALA A 106 -11.04 -1.75 -3.77
C ALA A 106 -10.33 -3.09 -3.52
N HIS A 107 -10.42 -3.62 -2.30
CA HIS A 107 -9.92 -4.95 -1.96
C HIS A 107 -10.62 -6.04 -2.78
N LYS A 108 -11.95 -6.02 -2.91
CA LYS A 108 -12.68 -7.01 -3.75
C LYS A 108 -12.31 -6.91 -5.23
N MET A 109 -12.09 -5.70 -5.76
CA MET A 109 -11.59 -5.48 -7.12
C MET A 109 -10.17 -6.04 -7.30
N ALA A 110 -9.27 -5.81 -6.34
CA ALA A 110 -7.92 -6.37 -6.37
C ALA A 110 -7.94 -7.92 -6.33
N LEU A 111 -8.85 -8.51 -5.54
CA LEU A 111 -9.03 -9.96 -5.51
C LEU A 111 -9.52 -10.50 -6.86
N SER A 112 -10.52 -9.87 -7.49
CA SER A 112 -11.05 -10.32 -8.79
C SER A 112 -10.02 -10.23 -9.92
N GLN A 113 -9.13 -9.25 -9.86
CA GLN A 113 -7.99 -9.08 -10.78
C GLN A 113 -6.76 -9.94 -10.41
N GLY A 114 -6.81 -10.69 -9.30
CA GLY A 114 -5.77 -11.64 -8.89
C GLY A 114 -4.54 -11.04 -8.20
N LEU A 115 -4.60 -9.78 -7.71
CA LEU A 115 -3.44 -9.08 -7.13
C LEU A 115 -2.91 -9.69 -5.82
N HIS A 116 -3.73 -10.50 -5.14
CA HIS A 116 -3.35 -11.28 -3.95
C HIS A 116 -2.49 -12.51 -4.26
N ARG A 117 -2.26 -12.81 -5.55
CA ARG A 117 -1.46 -13.94 -5.98
C ARG A 117 -0.19 -13.42 -6.60
N GLU A 118 0.93 -14.00 -6.19
CA GLU A 118 2.24 -13.60 -6.70
C GLU A 118 2.34 -13.80 -8.22
N PRO A 119 2.49 -12.72 -9.01
CA PRO A 119 2.55 -12.79 -10.47
C PRO A 119 3.64 -13.72 -11.01
N SER A 120 4.82 -13.72 -10.39
CA SER A 120 5.98 -14.53 -10.84
C SER A 120 5.76 -16.05 -10.72
N LEU A 121 4.76 -16.49 -9.96
CA LEU A 121 4.40 -17.91 -9.89
C LEU A 121 3.53 -18.38 -11.07
N PHE A 122 3.06 -17.46 -11.92
CA PHE A 122 2.20 -17.75 -13.07
C PHE A 122 2.91 -17.41 -14.39
N THR A 123 3.99 -18.12 -14.69
CA THR A 123 4.83 -17.90 -15.89
C THR A 123 4.06 -17.96 -17.22
N SER A 124 2.89 -18.61 -17.24
CA SER A 124 2.00 -18.66 -18.41
C SER A 124 1.37 -17.31 -18.79
N THR A 125 1.39 -16.32 -17.91
CA THR A 125 0.78 -15.01 -18.16
C THR A 125 1.62 -14.06 -18.99
N GLY A 126 2.93 -14.33 -19.14
CA GLY A 126 3.83 -13.49 -19.95
C GLY A 126 3.99 -12.06 -19.45
N MET A 127 3.73 -11.79 -18.17
CA MET A 127 3.87 -10.46 -17.58
C MET A 127 5.34 -10.02 -17.53
N ASP A 128 5.58 -8.77 -17.91
CA ASP A 128 6.91 -8.17 -17.77
C ASP A 128 7.19 -7.68 -16.34
N VAL A 129 8.43 -7.28 -16.07
CA VAL A 129 8.87 -6.81 -14.76
C VAL A 129 8.11 -5.57 -14.27
N VAL A 130 7.67 -4.69 -15.17
CA VAL A 130 6.91 -3.47 -14.82
C VAL A 130 5.53 -3.86 -14.32
N GLN A 131 4.82 -4.71 -15.07
CA GLN A 131 3.50 -5.21 -14.71
C GLN A 131 3.51 -5.98 -13.39
N VAL A 132 4.53 -6.81 -13.16
CA VAL A 132 4.72 -7.53 -11.90
C VAL A 132 4.88 -6.55 -10.73
N GLU A 133 5.75 -5.55 -10.85
CA GLU A 133 5.99 -4.58 -9.78
C GLU A 133 4.77 -3.67 -9.54
N ILE A 134 4.06 -3.22 -10.58
CA ILE A 134 2.81 -2.46 -10.43
C ILE A 134 1.79 -3.26 -9.61
N ARG A 135 1.59 -4.55 -9.92
CA ARG A 135 0.66 -5.42 -9.19
C ARG A 135 1.06 -5.59 -7.72
N ARG A 136 2.34 -5.85 -7.44
CA ARG A 136 2.86 -5.97 -6.06
C ARG A 136 2.67 -4.67 -5.28
N ARG A 137 3.10 -3.54 -5.86
CA ARG A 137 3.00 -2.22 -5.22
C ARG A 137 1.55 -1.84 -4.94
N LEU A 138 0.64 -2.09 -5.89
CA LEU A 138 -0.78 -1.79 -5.70
C LEU A 138 -1.43 -2.67 -4.63
N TRP A 139 -1.13 -3.97 -4.61
CA TRP A 139 -1.62 -4.88 -3.56
C TRP A 139 -1.18 -4.43 -2.16
N HIS A 140 0.11 -4.12 -2.00
CA HIS A 140 0.66 -3.70 -0.72
C HIS A 140 0.17 -2.31 -0.30
N GLN A 141 -0.14 -1.41 -1.25
CA GLN A 141 -0.80 -0.15 -0.95
C GLN A 141 -2.23 -0.36 -0.41
N ILE A 142 -3.00 -1.30 -0.95
CA ILE A 142 -4.31 -1.67 -0.41
C ILE A 142 -4.17 -2.25 1.00
N CYS A 143 -3.20 -3.13 1.22
CA CYS A 143 -2.91 -3.69 2.55
C CYS A 143 -2.54 -2.60 3.57
N HIS A 144 -1.79 -1.59 3.13
CA HIS A 144 -1.44 -0.43 3.96
C HIS A 144 -2.67 0.37 4.36
N LEU A 145 -3.54 0.69 3.40
CA LEU A 145 -4.77 1.43 3.68
C LEU A 145 -5.69 0.64 4.63
N ASP A 146 -5.77 -0.69 4.50
CA ASP A 146 -6.62 -1.53 5.38
C ASP A 146 -6.12 -1.47 6.82
N TYR A 147 -4.80 -1.56 7.01
CA TYR A 147 -4.19 -1.36 8.31
C TYR A 147 -4.50 0.03 8.89
N ARG A 148 -4.30 1.11 8.11
CA ARG A 148 -4.55 2.48 8.57
C ARG A 148 -6.00 2.70 8.94
N SER A 149 -6.93 2.24 8.11
CA SER A 149 -8.36 2.34 8.38
C SER A 149 -8.77 1.57 9.63
N ALA A 150 -8.30 0.33 9.78
CA ALA A 150 -8.57 -0.46 10.97
C ALA A 150 -7.99 0.20 12.24
N GLU A 151 -6.78 0.74 12.16
CA GLU A 151 -6.14 1.44 13.28
C GLU A 151 -6.93 2.67 13.72
N SER A 152 -7.33 3.55 12.80
CA SER A 152 -8.14 4.74 13.11
C SER A 152 -9.51 4.38 13.70
N MET A 153 -10.08 3.25 13.30
CA MET A 153 -11.37 2.77 13.80
C MET A 153 -11.26 1.89 15.06
N GLY A 154 -10.04 1.64 15.56
CA GLY A 154 -9.79 0.76 16.70
C GLY A 154 -10.18 -0.70 16.47
N GLN A 155 -10.08 -1.17 15.21
CA GLN A 155 -10.44 -2.53 14.78
C GLN A 155 -9.18 -3.37 14.44
N GLU A 156 -9.39 -4.68 14.21
CA GLU A 156 -8.39 -5.56 13.59
C GLU A 156 -8.35 -5.32 12.07
N PRO A 157 -7.16 -5.24 11.44
CA PRO A 157 -7.04 -5.24 9.98
C PRO A 157 -7.70 -6.46 9.34
N THR A 158 -8.40 -6.25 8.24
CA THR A 158 -9.20 -7.27 7.56
C THR A 158 -8.33 -8.27 6.81
N ILE A 159 -7.24 -7.79 6.21
CA ILE A 159 -6.37 -8.61 5.36
C ILE A 159 -5.34 -9.33 6.25
N SER A 160 -5.18 -10.64 6.04
CA SER A 160 -4.18 -11.51 6.67
C SER A 160 -2.96 -11.73 5.80
N ASP A 161 -1.81 -11.94 6.44
CA ASP A 161 -0.60 -12.41 5.74
C ASP A 161 -0.80 -13.84 5.19
N GLU A 162 -1.79 -14.57 5.71
CA GLU A 162 -2.19 -15.90 5.22
C GLU A 162 -3.16 -15.83 4.01
N ASP A 163 -3.70 -14.65 3.67
CA ASP A 163 -4.72 -14.49 2.63
C ASP A 163 -4.14 -14.31 1.22
N PHE A 164 -2.82 -14.11 1.11
CA PHE A 164 -2.16 -13.76 -0.16
C PHE A 164 -0.75 -14.35 -0.27
N THR A 165 -0.25 -14.49 -1.50
CA THR A 165 1.12 -14.96 -1.77
C THR A 165 2.02 -13.87 -2.36
N THR A 166 1.46 -12.72 -2.72
CA THR A 166 2.17 -11.58 -3.32
C THR A 166 3.36 -11.13 -2.48
N PHE A 167 4.55 -11.19 -3.07
CA PHE A 167 5.78 -10.78 -2.41
C PHE A 167 5.82 -9.26 -2.21
N LEU A 168 6.68 -8.80 -1.29
CA LEU A 168 7.00 -7.38 -1.18
C LEU A 168 7.55 -6.85 -2.53
N PRO A 169 7.34 -5.57 -2.85
CA PRO A 169 7.98 -4.94 -4.01
C PRO A 169 9.50 -5.11 -3.97
N ARG A 170 10.15 -5.13 -5.13
CA ARG A 170 11.62 -5.20 -5.18
C ARG A 170 12.23 -3.86 -4.79
N ASN A 171 13.42 -3.90 -4.19
CA ASN A 171 14.25 -2.72 -3.95
C ASN A 171 14.93 -2.30 -5.26
N VAL A 172 14.20 -1.60 -6.12
CA VAL A 172 14.66 -1.13 -7.43
C VAL A 172 14.07 0.26 -7.72
N SER A 173 14.88 1.16 -8.27
CA SER A 173 14.42 2.46 -8.76
C SER A 173 13.64 2.31 -10.07
N ASP A 174 12.67 3.20 -10.30
CA ASP A 174 11.74 3.07 -11.42
C ASP A 174 12.44 3.20 -12.78
N GLU A 175 13.53 3.97 -12.87
CA GLU A 175 14.39 4.08 -14.06
C GLU A 175 15.03 2.76 -14.51
N ASN A 176 15.13 1.78 -13.61
CA ASN A 176 15.70 0.46 -13.89
C ASN A 176 14.63 -0.58 -14.25
N LEU A 177 13.35 -0.22 -14.20
CA LEU A 177 12.25 -1.07 -14.65
C LEU A 177 12.02 -0.83 -16.14
N VAL A 178 12.27 -1.87 -16.95
CA VAL A 178 12.17 -1.79 -18.41
C VAL A 178 10.98 -2.63 -18.89
N GLU A 179 10.06 -2.02 -19.63
CA GLU A 179 8.92 -2.70 -20.25
C GLU A 179 9.37 -3.82 -21.19
N GLY A 180 8.61 -4.92 -21.21
CA GLY A 180 8.93 -6.11 -22.00
C GLY A 180 10.08 -6.98 -21.48
N ALA A 181 10.82 -6.56 -20.45
CA ALA A 181 11.80 -7.43 -19.80
C ALA A 181 11.09 -8.47 -18.92
N LEU A 182 11.41 -9.76 -19.11
CA LEU A 182 10.72 -10.85 -18.38
C LEU A 182 11.32 -11.12 -17.00
N GLU A 183 12.66 -11.21 -16.89
CA GLU A 183 13.36 -11.49 -15.64
C GLU A 183 14.79 -10.91 -15.66
N GLY A 184 15.42 -10.74 -14.49
CA GLY A 184 16.82 -10.31 -14.35
C GLY A 184 17.08 -9.21 -13.33
N ILE A 185 16.03 -8.60 -12.77
CA ILE A 185 16.18 -7.55 -11.75
C ILE A 185 16.31 -8.18 -10.37
N SER A 186 17.54 -8.15 -9.83
CA SER A 186 17.82 -8.56 -8.46
C SER A 186 17.51 -7.42 -7.49
N SER A 187 16.85 -7.74 -6.37
CA SER A 187 16.64 -6.80 -5.26
C SER A 187 17.91 -6.69 -4.41
N ALA A 188 18.92 -6.02 -4.94
CA ALA A 188 20.19 -5.85 -4.25
C ALA A 188 20.05 -4.91 -3.02
N PRO A 189 20.87 -5.12 -1.96
CA PRO A 189 21.03 -4.15 -0.90
C PRO A 189 21.46 -2.78 -1.45
N GLY A 190 20.84 -1.71 -0.97
CA GLY A 190 21.07 -0.36 -1.46
C GLY A 190 19.91 0.58 -1.17
N PHE A 191 20.14 1.88 -1.39
CA PHE A 191 19.09 2.89 -1.38
C PHE A 191 18.53 3.07 -2.79
N THR A 192 17.20 3.01 -2.93
CA THR A 192 16.43 3.22 -4.17
C THR A 192 15.16 4.01 -3.87
N ASP A 193 14.43 4.41 -4.91
CA ASP A 193 13.14 5.12 -4.77
C ASP A 193 12.13 4.32 -3.94
N MET A 194 12.25 2.98 -3.96
CA MET A 194 11.38 2.07 -3.21
C MET A 194 11.75 1.93 -1.74
N THR A 195 12.94 2.34 -1.30
CA THR A 195 13.45 2.06 0.05
C THR A 195 12.55 2.62 1.16
N VAL A 196 12.07 3.87 1.01
CA VAL A 196 11.14 4.49 1.99
C VAL A 196 9.86 3.66 2.11
N HIS A 197 9.31 3.23 0.98
CA HIS A 197 8.09 2.45 0.95
C HIS A 197 8.31 1.04 1.52
N LEU A 198 9.44 0.39 1.22
CA LEU A 198 9.78 -0.92 1.76
C LEU A 198 9.93 -0.91 3.28
N ILE A 199 10.62 0.08 3.85
CA ILE A 199 10.70 0.26 5.31
C ILE A 199 9.29 0.36 5.92
N ARG A 200 8.42 1.14 5.29
CA ARG A 200 7.03 1.27 5.71
C ARG A 200 6.25 -0.05 5.63
N LEU A 201 6.37 -0.80 4.53
CA LEU A 201 5.68 -2.08 4.33
C LEU A 201 6.14 -3.15 5.33
N HIS A 202 7.45 -3.31 5.51
CA HIS A 202 8.00 -4.19 6.55
C HIS A 202 7.46 -3.80 7.94
N GLY A 203 7.42 -2.51 8.25
CA GLY A 203 6.83 -2.01 9.49
C GLY A 203 5.38 -2.43 9.67
N HIS A 204 4.56 -2.27 8.63
CA HIS A 204 3.15 -2.69 8.68
C HIS A 204 2.97 -4.18 8.89
N HIS A 205 3.83 -5.04 8.33
CA HIS A 205 3.79 -6.48 8.60
C HIS A 205 4.00 -6.76 10.09
N CYS A 206 5.01 -6.13 10.71
CA CYS A 206 5.20 -6.23 12.16
C CYS A 206 3.99 -5.70 12.94
N PHE A 207 3.48 -4.51 12.58
CA PHE A 207 2.33 -3.91 13.26
C PHE A 207 1.11 -4.82 13.22
N ARG A 208 0.75 -5.36 12.05
CA ARG A 208 -0.38 -6.29 11.87
C ARG A 208 -0.26 -7.52 12.76
N ARG A 209 0.94 -8.12 12.83
CA ARG A 209 1.20 -9.29 13.71
C ARG A 209 1.07 -8.93 15.19
N ILE A 210 1.62 -7.80 15.62
CA ILE A 210 1.49 -7.31 17.00
C ILE A 210 0.00 -7.09 17.35
N VAL A 211 -0.72 -6.36 16.50
CA VAL A 211 -2.15 -6.10 16.65
C VAL A 211 -2.93 -7.40 16.83
N ARG A 212 -2.77 -8.35 15.91
CA ARG A 212 -3.47 -9.64 15.98
C ARG A 212 -3.09 -10.46 17.21
N GLY A 213 -1.81 -10.50 17.56
CA GLY A 213 -1.34 -11.16 18.76
C GLY A 213 -2.01 -10.60 20.02
N THR A 214 -2.09 -9.27 20.13
CA THR A 214 -2.74 -8.61 21.27
C THR A 214 -4.25 -8.87 21.32
N TYR A 215 -4.96 -8.82 20.20
CA TYR A 215 -6.39 -9.15 20.15
C TYR A 215 -6.66 -10.63 20.44
N LYS A 216 -5.84 -11.54 19.92
CA LYS A 216 -5.94 -12.98 20.20
C LYS A 216 -5.77 -13.25 21.69
N LEU A 217 -4.80 -12.60 22.33
CA LEU A 217 -4.59 -12.67 23.76
C LEU A 217 -5.83 -12.18 24.53
N GLU A 218 -6.34 -10.99 24.19
CA GLU A 218 -7.53 -10.42 24.82
C GLU A 218 -8.76 -11.33 24.69
N ARG A 219 -9.05 -11.83 23.48
CA ARG A 219 -10.17 -12.74 23.22
C ARG A 219 -10.05 -14.03 24.01
N THR A 220 -8.84 -14.60 24.08
CA THR A 220 -8.61 -15.84 24.81
C THR A 220 -8.79 -15.64 26.31
N THR A 221 -8.28 -14.55 26.87
CA THR A 221 -8.44 -14.22 28.30
C THR A 221 -9.90 -14.03 28.67
N LYS A 222 -10.64 -13.19 27.93
CA LYS A 222 -12.09 -12.97 28.16
C LYS A 222 -12.92 -14.26 28.02
N SER A 223 -12.60 -15.10 27.04
CA SER A 223 -13.28 -16.39 26.87
C SER A 223 -13.02 -17.38 28.01
N GLN A 224 -11.82 -17.33 28.61
CA GLN A 224 -11.45 -18.18 29.75
C GLN A 224 -12.09 -17.69 31.06
N GLU A 225 -12.12 -16.38 31.29
CA GLU A 225 -12.85 -15.75 32.40
C GLU A 225 -14.33 -16.16 32.37
N ALA A 226 -14.97 -16.13 31.20
CA ALA A 226 -16.35 -16.57 31.04
C ALA A 226 -16.58 -18.07 31.31
N LYS A 227 -15.53 -18.91 31.23
CA LYS A 227 -15.61 -20.37 31.41
C LYS A 227 -15.16 -20.83 32.81
N ASN A 228 -14.84 -19.92 33.74
CA ASN A 228 -14.32 -20.22 35.09
C ASN A 228 -13.16 -21.24 35.09
N ASN A 229 -12.31 -21.21 34.06
CA ASN A 229 -11.24 -22.20 33.90
C ASN A 229 -9.91 -21.58 34.34
N ASP A 230 -9.47 -21.88 35.57
CA ASP A 230 -8.31 -21.28 36.26
C ASP A 230 -6.94 -21.73 35.69
N ASN A 231 -6.94 -22.55 34.64
CA ASN A 231 -5.76 -23.33 34.26
C ASN A 231 -4.76 -22.58 33.36
N THR A 232 -4.87 -21.26 33.16
CA THR A 232 -3.92 -20.52 32.32
C THR A 232 -3.50 -19.18 32.92
N ASN A 233 -2.20 -19.00 33.12
CA ASN A 233 -1.63 -17.76 33.61
C ASN A 233 -1.57 -16.71 32.47
N PRO A 234 -2.37 -15.63 32.48
CA PRO A 234 -2.34 -14.59 31.44
C PRO A 234 -0.96 -13.94 31.29
N VAL A 235 -0.16 -13.91 32.36
CA VAL A 235 1.21 -13.38 32.36
C VAL A 235 2.14 -14.24 31.52
N SER A 236 1.97 -15.57 31.50
CA SER A 236 2.84 -16.44 30.69
C SER A 236 2.57 -16.27 29.19
N LYS A 237 1.30 -16.12 28.80
CA LYS A 237 0.91 -15.82 27.42
C LYS A 237 1.41 -14.44 26.98
N LEU A 238 1.27 -13.42 27.83
CA LEU A 238 1.78 -12.08 27.53
C LEU A 238 3.31 -12.09 27.37
N ARG A 239 4.03 -12.83 28.23
CA ARG A 239 5.49 -13.00 28.11
C ARG A 239 5.88 -13.68 26.80
N SER A 240 5.16 -14.73 26.42
CA SER A 240 5.39 -15.41 25.13
C SER A 240 5.19 -14.46 23.95
N LEU A 241 4.12 -13.64 23.99
CA LEU A 241 3.85 -12.66 22.94
C LEU A 241 4.94 -11.56 22.92
N PHE A 242 5.39 -11.09 24.08
CA PHE A 242 6.47 -10.11 24.17
C PHE A 242 7.76 -10.62 23.52
N GLU A 243 8.18 -11.86 23.79
CA GLU A 243 9.38 -12.44 23.17
C GLU A 243 9.21 -12.63 21.66
N GLU A 244 8.01 -13.01 21.18
CA GLU A 244 7.72 -13.05 19.74
C GLU A 244 7.86 -11.65 19.11
N VAL A 245 7.24 -10.63 19.72
CA VAL A 245 7.32 -9.25 19.22
C VAL A 245 8.74 -8.73 19.23
N LYS A 246 9.51 -9.01 20.29
CA LYS A 246 10.93 -8.65 20.38
C LYS A 246 11.76 -9.30 19.27
N GLY A 247 11.55 -10.58 19.01
CA GLY A 247 12.19 -11.29 17.90
C GLY A 247 11.90 -10.62 16.56
N MET A 248 10.62 -10.37 16.26
CA MET A 248 10.20 -9.69 15.03
C MET A 248 10.81 -8.29 14.88
N VAL A 249 10.83 -7.49 15.96
CA VAL A 249 11.40 -6.13 15.94
C VAL A 249 12.92 -6.16 15.71
N ASN A 250 13.63 -7.11 16.32
CA ASN A 250 15.07 -7.25 16.08
C ASN A 250 15.36 -7.68 14.63
N GLU A 251 14.57 -8.60 14.09
CA GLU A 251 14.71 -9.07 12.71
C GLU A 251 14.50 -7.94 11.70
N ILE A 252 13.43 -7.15 11.85
CA ILE A 252 13.16 -6.03 10.94
C ILE A 252 14.19 -4.90 11.05
N VAL A 253 14.64 -4.56 12.26
CA VAL A 253 15.69 -3.54 12.45
C VAL A 253 17.01 -3.99 11.82
N ASN A 254 17.39 -5.26 12.00
CA ASN A 254 18.57 -5.83 11.35
C ASN A 254 18.42 -5.86 9.82
N HIS A 255 17.23 -6.22 9.32
CA HIS A 255 16.93 -6.18 7.89
C HIS A 255 17.08 -4.78 7.31
N PHE A 256 16.52 -3.77 7.99
CA PHE A 256 16.67 -2.37 7.59
C PHE A 256 18.13 -1.94 7.56
N GLN A 257 18.90 -2.28 8.59
CA GLN A 257 20.31 -1.91 8.64
C GLN A 257 21.12 -2.53 7.51
N THR A 258 20.94 -3.83 7.28
CA THR A 258 21.73 -4.61 6.31
C THR A 258 21.33 -4.38 4.86
N HIS A 259 20.07 -4.07 4.58
CA HIS A 259 19.59 -3.93 3.20
C HIS A 259 19.44 -2.48 2.75
N TYR A 260 19.25 -1.53 3.68
CA TYR A 260 18.87 -0.16 3.34
C TYR A 260 19.72 0.90 4.06
N LEU A 261 19.69 0.95 5.40
CA LEU A 261 20.16 2.10 6.17
C LEU A 261 21.68 2.30 6.13
N GLN A 262 22.46 1.22 6.00
CA GLN A 262 23.92 1.35 5.86
C GLN A 262 24.36 2.07 4.57
N TYR A 263 23.45 2.17 3.59
CA TYR A 263 23.67 2.88 2.32
C TYR A 263 23.14 4.32 2.34
N CYS A 264 22.48 4.73 3.43
CA CYS A 264 21.92 6.07 3.58
C CYS A 264 22.96 7.07 4.10
N SER A 265 22.97 8.27 3.51
CA SER A 265 23.71 9.44 4.00
C SER A 265 22.76 10.39 4.73
N PRO A 266 23.09 10.85 5.96
CA PRO A 266 22.28 11.82 6.69
C PRO A 266 22.27 13.22 6.04
N HIS A 267 23.17 13.48 5.10
CA HIS A 267 23.25 14.76 4.39
C HIS A 267 22.22 14.86 3.25
N VAL A 268 21.78 13.73 2.69
CA VAL A 268 20.75 13.69 1.66
C VAL A 268 19.36 13.71 2.34
N PRO A 269 18.48 14.68 2.06
CA PRO A 269 17.21 14.83 2.77
C PRO A 269 16.32 13.58 2.77
N GLU A 270 16.17 12.92 1.62
CA GLU A 270 15.34 11.72 1.46
C GLU A 270 15.89 10.53 2.28
N GLN A 271 17.21 10.32 2.22
CA GLN A 271 17.88 9.27 2.98
C GLN A 271 17.84 9.54 4.49
N ARG A 272 17.97 10.81 4.91
CA ARG A 272 17.79 11.22 6.31
C ARG A 272 16.36 10.95 6.79
N MET A 273 15.35 11.29 5.98
CA MET A 273 13.96 10.99 6.29
C MET A 273 13.73 9.49 6.42
N THR A 274 14.38 8.69 5.56
CA THR A 274 14.33 7.22 5.59
C THR A 274 14.88 6.64 6.89
N ILE A 275 16.03 7.13 7.37
CA ILE A 275 16.61 6.75 8.66
C ILE A 275 15.65 7.09 9.81
N GLY A 276 15.07 8.29 9.77
CA GLY A 276 14.07 8.72 10.76
C GLY A 276 12.83 7.82 10.75
N LEU A 277 12.32 7.47 9.57
CA LEU A 277 11.17 6.59 9.41
C LEU A 277 11.44 5.19 9.99
N ALA A 278 12.61 4.61 9.73
CA ALA A 278 12.98 3.30 10.28
C ALA A 278 12.96 3.30 11.82
N THR A 279 13.49 4.38 12.41
CA THR A 279 13.43 4.59 13.87
C THR A 279 11.98 4.68 14.35
N VAL A 280 11.15 5.50 13.68
CA VAL A 280 9.72 5.63 14.03
C VAL A 280 9.00 4.29 13.93
N VAL A 281 9.29 3.47 12.93
CA VAL A 281 8.71 2.13 12.77
C VAL A 281 9.04 1.24 13.97
N GLU A 282 10.30 1.20 14.39
CA GLU A 282 10.72 0.44 15.57
C GLU A 282 9.97 0.87 16.84
N TRP A 283 9.95 2.17 17.14
CA TRP A 283 9.25 2.72 18.30
C TRP A 283 7.75 2.48 18.25
N ARG A 284 7.17 2.51 17.04
CA ARG A 284 5.75 2.27 16.84
C ARG A 284 5.36 0.83 17.16
N CYS A 285 6.19 -0.17 16.84
CA CYS A 285 5.96 -1.56 17.27
C CYS A 285 5.71 -1.66 18.78
N TRP A 286 6.60 -1.05 19.57
CA TRP A 286 6.49 -1.06 21.02
C TRP A 286 5.31 -0.26 21.54
N SER A 287 5.02 0.88 20.91
CA SER A 287 3.86 1.71 21.26
C SER A 287 2.55 0.94 21.05
N ILE A 288 2.38 0.25 19.92
CA ILE A 288 1.21 -0.59 19.64
C ILE A 288 1.08 -1.70 20.68
N PHE A 289 2.17 -2.41 20.96
CA PHE A 289 2.18 -3.52 21.91
C PHE A 289 1.76 -3.07 23.33
N TRP A 290 2.39 -2.01 23.85
CA TRP A 290 2.13 -1.54 25.21
C TRP A 290 0.80 -0.82 25.37
N LEU A 291 0.33 -0.07 24.36
CA LEU A 291 -0.97 0.59 24.41
C LEU A 291 -2.11 -0.43 24.49
N ARG A 292 -1.98 -1.58 23.82
CA ARG A 292 -2.95 -2.68 23.88
C ARG A 292 -2.76 -3.66 25.04
N THR A 293 -1.63 -3.60 25.74
CA THR A 293 -1.42 -4.38 26.95
C THR A 293 -2.28 -3.80 28.09
N PRO A 294 -3.09 -4.60 28.80
CA PRO A 294 -3.89 -4.13 29.94
C PRO A 294 -3.02 -3.46 31.00
N LYS A 295 -3.51 -2.36 31.60
CA LYS A 295 -2.75 -1.56 32.57
C LYS A 295 -2.22 -2.36 33.76
N GLN A 296 -2.90 -3.43 34.16
CA GLN A 296 -2.48 -4.31 35.27
C GLN A 296 -1.24 -5.15 34.96
N TYR A 297 -0.80 -5.20 33.70
CA TYR A 297 0.36 -5.95 33.23
C TYR A 297 1.45 -5.07 32.58
N ARG A 298 1.28 -3.74 32.63
CA ARG A 298 2.33 -2.77 32.24
C ARG A 298 3.23 -2.50 33.43
#